data_AF-A0A931YJI9-F1
#
_entry.id   AF-A0A931YJI9-F1
#
_cell.length_a   1.000
_cell.length_b   1.000
_cell.length_c   1.000
_cell.angle_alpha   90.00
_cell.angle_beta   90.00
_cell.angle_gamma   90.00
#
_symmetry.space_group_name_H-M   'P 1'
#
loop_
_entity.id
_entity.type
_entity.pdbx_description
1 polymer ?
#
loop_
_entity_poly.entity_id
_entity_poly.type
_entity_poly.pdbx_seq_one_letter_code
_entity_poly.pdbx_strand_id
1 'polypeptide(L)'
;GPHGGDLDQNELRPGTTCHLPVFRPGGLLFLADPHAIIGDGITCGTGLECSATVTLRVSVEQPAFLDRPVIEVGETLQVVGTGPSLEEACRDAARAAIRHITRTTRLSAEDAYMLCSLVGDFKIGTSPRPVMAVRIVLPRAVLAQAAVQ
;
A
#
# COMPACT_ATOMS: atom_id res chain seq x y z
N GLY A 1 9.61 0.35 3.04
CA GLY A 1 9.60 -0.83 3.94
C GLY A 1 8.32 -0.86 4.77
N PRO A 2 8.22 -1.65 5.85
CA PRO A 2 6.98 -1.80 6.62
C PRO A 2 6.41 -0.50 7.22
N HIS A 3 7.26 0.48 7.49
CA HIS A 3 6.90 1.79 8.04
C HIS A 3 6.52 2.82 6.97
N GLY A 4 6.42 2.42 5.69
CA GLY A 4 6.38 3.33 4.56
C GLY A 4 7.79 3.69 4.09
N GLY A 5 8.12 4.98 4.07
CA GLY A 5 9.40 5.51 3.59
C GLY A 5 9.33 5.91 2.12
N ASP A 6 10.42 5.64 1.40
CA ASP A 6 10.56 5.90 -0.04
C ASP A 6 9.69 4.92 -0.85
N LEU A 7 8.39 5.25 -0.97
CA LEU A 7 7.38 4.37 -1.55
C LEU A 7 7.10 4.66 -3.02
N ASP A 8 7.19 5.92 -3.45
CA ASP A 8 6.91 6.39 -4.83
C ASP A 8 5.64 5.82 -5.48
N GLN A 9 4.53 5.78 -4.74
CA GLN A 9 3.26 5.30 -5.29
C GLN A 9 2.50 6.48 -5.90
N ASN A 10 2.20 6.41 -7.20
CA ASN A 10 1.50 7.48 -7.91
C ASN A 10 0.07 7.72 -7.37
N GLU A 11 -0.48 6.77 -6.62
CA GLU A 11 -1.76 6.89 -5.93
C GLU A 11 -1.70 7.70 -4.64
N LEU A 12 -0.53 8.00 -4.07
CA LEU A 12 -0.40 8.90 -2.92
C LEU A 12 -0.57 10.36 -3.34
N ARG A 13 -1.81 10.71 -3.67
CA ARG A 13 -2.24 11.99 -4.23
C ARG A 13 -3.46 12.54 -3.45
N PRO A 14 -3.91 13.78 -3.72
CA PRO A 14 -5.12 14.31 -3.07
C PRO A 14 -6.33 13.37 -3.25
N GLY A 15 -7.06 13.13 -2.16
CA GLY A 15 -8.20 12.20 -2.12
C GLY A 15 -7.86 10.76 -1.70
N THR A 16 -6.59 10.47 -1.45
CA THR A 16 -6.12 9.17 -0.95
C THR A 16 -6.00 9.15 0.57
N THR A 17 -6.32 8.02 1.18
CA THR A 17 -5.99 7.71 2.58
C THR A 17 -4.86 6.69 2.61
N CYS A 18 -3.77 6.99 3.33
CA CYS A 18 -2.67 6.06 3.54
C CYS A 18 -2.63 5.66 5.01
N HIS A 19 -2.82 4.37 5.29
CA HIS A 19 -2.71 3.79 6.61
C HIS A 19 -1.27 3.29 6.80
N LEU A 20 -0.63 3.74 7.88
CA LEU A 20 0.74 3.36 8.24
C LEU A 20 0.76 2.69 9.62
N PRO A 21 1.53 1.60 9.80
CA PRO A 21 1.70 1.00 11.12
C PRO A 21 2.40 1.97 12.09
N VAL A 22 1.89 2.05 13.33
CA VAL A 22 2.53 2.80 14.41
C VAL A 22 3.49 1.89 15.18
N PHE A 23 4.79 1.97 14.86
CA PHE A 23 5.83 1.16 15.52
C PHE A 23 6.46 1.83 16.75
N ARG A 24 6.24 3.14 16.93
CA ARG A 24 6.82 3.95 18.01
C ARG A 24 5.79 4.93 18.58
N PRO A 25 5.90 5.31 19.87
CA PRO A 25 5.01 6.30 20.48
C PRO A 25 4.93 7.59 19.66
N GLY A 26 3.72 8.11 19.48
CA GLY A 26 3.46 9.34 18.73
C GLY A 26 3.48 9.18 17.20
N GLY A 27 3.69 7.97 16.66
CA GLY A 27 3.67 7.70 15.21
C GLY A 27 4.90 8.18 14.46
N LEU A 28 5.45 9.35 14.83
CA LEU A 28 6.63 9.97 14.22
C LEU A 28 6.52 10.05 12.69
N LEU A 29 5.41 10.61 12.20
CA LEU A 29 5.11 10.73 10.77
C LEU A 29 6.13 11.65 10.09
N PHE A 30 6.70 11.18 8.97
CA PHE A 30 7.50 11.96 8.04
C PHE A 30 6.89 11.90 6.64
N LEU A 31 6.92 13.02 5.93
CA LEU A 31 6.47 13.14 4.54
C LEU A 31 7.42 14.07 3.79
N ALA A 32 7.87 13.65 2.62
CA ALA A 32 8.79 14.38 1.76
C ALA A 32 8.64 13.88 0.32
N ASP A 33 9.54 14.34 -0.55
CA ASP A 33 9.70 13.88 -1.94
C ASP A 33 8.46 14.01 -2.84
N PRO A 34 7.90 15.23 -3.01
CA PRO A 34 6.74 15.42 -3.87
C PRO A 34 7.15 15.43 -5.34
N HIS A 35 6.49 14.59 -6.14
CA HIS A 35 6.58 14.62 -7.59
C HIS A 35 5.36 15.31 -8.20
N ALA A 36 5.56 16.22 -9.15
CA ALA A 36 4.48 16.77 -9.96
C ALA A 36 3.85 15.72 -10.89
N ILE A 37 4.65 14.76 -11.34
CA ILE A 37 4.21 13.53 -11.99
C ILE A 37 5.24 12.43 -11.75
N ILE A 38 4.78 11.21 -11.52
CA ILE A 38 5.60 10.02 -11.38
C ILE A 38 4.85 8.81 -11.96
N GLY A 39 5.58 7.91 -12.61
CA GLY A 39 5.02 6.70 -13.21
C GLY A 39 5.41 5.46 -12.41
N ASP A 40 4.61 4.40 -12.53
CA ASP A 40 4.95 3.08 -11.97
C ASP A 40 6.31 2.61 -12.49
N GLY A 41 7.14 2.12 -11.56
CA GLY A 41 8.50 1.66 -11.82
C GLY A 41 9.55 2.76 -11.75
N ILE A 42 9.25 4.00 -12.16
CA ILE A 42 10.20 5.13 -12.12
C ILE A 42 11.50 4.76 -12.85
N THR A 43 11.38 4.40 -14.13
CA THR A 43 12.44 3.72 -14.89
C THR A 43 13.77 4.48 -14.97
N CYS A 44 13.75 5.82 -14.92
CA CYS A 44 14.95 6.65 -14.88
C CYS A 44 15.43 7.00 -13.46
N GLY A 45 14.75 6.48 -12.43
CA GLY A 45 15.08 6.65 -11.02
C GLY A 45 14.61 7.97 -10.38
N THR A 46 13.80 8.77 -11.07
CA THR A 46 13.22 10.03 -10.54
C THR A 46 11.87 10.33 -11.21
N GLY A 47 10.99 11.04 -10.50
CA GLY A 47 9.81 11.68 -11.07
C GLY A 47 10.11 13.10 -11.56
N LEU A 48 9.06 13.87 -11.85
CA LEU A 48 9.22 15.33 -11.99
C LEU A 48 9.29 15.94 -10.58
N GLU A 49 10.50 16.01 -10.04
CA GLU A 49 10.78 16.55 -8.69
C GLU A 49 10.31 17.99 -8.54
N CYS A 50 9.68 18.30 -7.40
CA CYS A 50 9.17 19.65 -7.15
C CYS A 50 9.20 20.06 -5.68
N SER A 51 8.83 21.30 -5.40
CA SER A 51 8.45 21.74 -4.06
C SER A 51 6.92 21.75 -3.95
N ALA A 52 6.39 21.27 -2.84
CA ALA A 52 4.95 21.24 -2.60
C ALA A 52 4.60 21.71 -1.19
N THR A 53 3.41 22.29 -1.04
CA THR A 53 2.76 22.47 0.25
C THR A 53 1.66 21.42 0.37
N VAL A 54 1.79 20.50 1.32
CA VAL A 54 0.83 19.41 1.54
C VAL A 54 -0.02 19.70 2.76
N THR A 55 -1.34 19.65 2.60
CA THR A 55 -2.29 19.65 3.72
C THR A 55 -2.81 18.24 3.90
N LEU A 56 -2.68 17.70 5.11
CA LEU A 56 -3.12 16.35 5.46
C LEU A 56 -3.89 16.34 6.78
N ARG A 57 -4.76 15.34 6.93
CA ARG A 57 -5.42 15.02 8.20
C ARG A 57 -4.76 13.77 8.77
N VAL A 58 -4.35 13.83 10.03
CA VAL A 58 -3.83 12.65 10.76
C VAL A 58 -4.85 12.23 11.80
N SER A 59 -5.20 10.96 11.81
CA SER A 59 -6.00 10.31 12.85
C SER A 59 -5.32 9.04 13.31
N VAL A 60 -5.65 8.60 14.52
CA VAL A 60 -5.19 7.32 15.07
C VAL A 60 -6.38 6.37 15.09
N GLU A 61 -6.21 5.18 14.51
CA GLU A 61 -7.24 4.14 14.46
C GLU A 61 -6.94 3.03 15.47
N GLN A 62 -7.94 2.62 16.25
CA GLN A 62 -7.85 1.52 17.21
C GLN A 62 -9.15 0.71 17.25
N PRO A 63 -9.10 -0.64 17.35
CA PRO A 63 -7.92 -1.48 17.18
C PRO A 63 -7.58 -1.65 15.69
N ALA A 64 -6.36 -1.28 15.29
CA ALA A 64 -5.89 -1.48 13.91
C ALA A 64 -4.68 -2.42 13.91
N PHE A 65 -4.83 -3.59 13.29
CA PHE A 65 -3.72 -4.51 13.06
C PHE A 65 -3.19 -4.32 11.64
N LEU A 66 -2.16 -3.49 11.52
CA LEU A 66 -1.51 -3.17 10.27
C LEU A 66 0.00 -3.45 10.39
N ASP A 67 0.56 -4.20 9.44
CA ASP A 67 2.01 -4.51 9.40
C ASP A 67 2.71 -4.05 8.10
N ARG A 68 1.94 -3.48 7.16
CA ARG A 68 2.39 -2.88 5.92
C ARG A 68 1.55 -1.64 5.58
N PRO A 69 2.09 -0.70 4.79
CA PRO A 69 1.28 0.40 4.27
C PRO A 69 0.08 -0.10 3.47
N VAL A 70 -1.09 0.49 3.73
CA VAL A 70 -2.30 0.25 2.95
C VAL A 70 -2.83 1.58 2.43
N ILE A 71 -3.12 1.63 1.14
CA ILE A 71 -3.53 2.84 0.42
C ILE A 71 -4.96 2.63 -0.05
N GLU A 72 -5.88 3.47 0.41
CA GLU A 72 -7.25 3.54 -0.10
C GLU A 72 -7.38 4.74 -1.04
N VAL A 73 -7.73 4.48 -2.29
CA VAL A 73 -7.94 5.51 -3.31
C VAL A 73 -9.08 5.11 -4.23
N GLY A 74 -10.07 6.01 -4.36
CA GLY A 74 -11.29 5.73 -5.12
C GLY A 74 -11.94 4.42 -4.68
N GLU A 75 -12.09 3.50 -5.64
CA GLU A 75 -12.72 2.18 -5.44
C GLU A 75 -11.72 1.07 -5.09
N THR A 76 -10.45 1.41 -4.84
CA THR A 76 -9.38 0.42 -4.61
C THR A 76 -8.77 0.50 -3.22
N LEU A 77 -8.41 -0.65 -2.68
CA LEU A 77 -7.55 -0.81 -1.51
C LEU A 77 -6.28 -1.50 -1.98
N GLN A 78 -5.13 -0.94 -1.64
CA GLN A 78 -3.84 -1.38 -2.15
C GLN A 78 -2.91 -1.70 -0.99
N VAL A 79 -2.32 -2.89 -0.98
CA VAL A 79 -1.40 -3.30 0.08
C VAL A 79 0.03 -3.31 -0.46
N VAL A 80 0.92 -2.55 0.17
CA VAL A 80 2.29 -2.37 -0.29
C VAL A 80 3.20 -3.42 0.33
N GLY A 81 3.92 -4.14 -0.53
CA GLY A 81 5.02 -5.03 -0.18
C GLY A 81 6.35 -4.48 -0.65
N THR A 82 7.42 -4.89 0.04
CA THR A 82 8.78 -4.48 -0.30
C THR A 82 9.74 -5.66 -0.25
N GLY A 83 10.79 -5.64 -1.07
CA GLY A 83 11.77 -6.73 -1.10
C GLY A 83 13.02 -6.40 -1.91
N PRO A 84 14.06 -7.24 -1.86
CA PRO A 84 15.28 -7.05 -2.65
C PRO A 84 15.09 -7.30 -4.15
N SER A 85 13.96 -7.91 -4.55
CA SER A 85 13.52 -8.09 -5.93
C SER A 85 12.02 -7.82 -6.07
N LEU A 86 11.54 -7.69 -7.30
CA LEU A 86 10.10 -7.55 -7.56
C LEU A 86 9.31 -8.78 -7.09
N GLU A 87 9.86 -9.99 -7.27
CA GLU A 87 9.22 -11.23 -6.83
C GLU A 87 9.04 -11.27 -5.30
N GLU A 88 10.07 -10.89 -4.55
CA GLU A 88 9.97 -10.84 -3.09
C GLU A 88 9.05 -9.71 -2.62
N ALA A 89 9.03 -8.57 -3.32
CA ALA A 89 8.06 -7.50 -3.04
C ALA A 89 6.61 -7.94 -3.32
N CYS A 90 6.35 -8.65 -4.43
CA CYS A 90 5.04 -9.25 -4.73
C CYS A 90 4.64 -10.27 -3.65
N ARG A 91 5.56 -11.13 -3.23
CA ARG A 91 5.33 -12.12 -2.16
C ARG A 91 4.96 -11.43 -0.85
N ASP A 92 5.68 -10.37 -0.49
CA ASP A 92 5.42 -9.57 0.71
C ASP A 92 4.04 -8.89 0.64
N ALA A 93 3.71 -8.26 -0.49
CA ALA A 93 2.43 -7.60 -0.74
C ALA A 93 1.25 -8.59 -0.65
N ALA A 94 1.35 -9.74 -1.32
CA ALA A 94 0.31 -10.79 -1.27
C ALA A 94 0.09 -11.31 0.16
N ARG A 95 1.17 -11.64 0.87
CA ARG A 95 1.07 -12.13 2.25
C ARG A 95 0.42 -11.09 3.17
N ALA A 96 0.77 -9.81 2.99
CA ALA A 96 0.17 -8.72 3.75
C ALA A 96 -1.31 -8.52 3.40
N ALA A 97 -1.67 -8.61 2.11
CA ALA A 97 -3.07 -8.54 1.67
C ALA A 97 -3.92 -9.68 2.24
N ILE A 98 -3.43 -10.91 2.19
CA ILE A 98 -4.12 -12.06 2.81
C ILE A 98 -4.36 -11.82 4.30
N ARG A 99 -3.32 -11.39 5.04
CA ARG A 99 -3.46 -11.05 6.46
C ARG A 99 -4.45 -9.91 6.70
N HIS A 100 -4.48 -8.91 5.82
CA HIS A 100 -5.42 -7.79 5.92
C HIS A 100 -6.85 -8.29 5.70
N ILE A 101 -7.11 -9.01 4.61
CA ILE A 101 -8.43 -9.55 4.26
C ILE A 101 -8.96 -10.49 5.34
N THR A 102 -8.16 -11.45 5.81
CA THR A 102 -8.59 -12.40 6.85
C THR A 102 -8.91 -11.70 8.18
N ARG A 103 -8.36 -10.51 8.44
CA ARG A 103 -8.65 -9.74 9.67
C ARG A 103 -9.84 -8.81 9.53
N THR A 104 -10.15 -8.35 8.32
CA THR A 104 -11.22 -7.37 8.05
C THR A 104 -12.47 -8.00 7.46
N THR A 105 -12.42 -9.29 7.13
CA THR A 105 -13.52 -10.07 6.56
C THR A 105 -13.68 -11.41 7.29
N ARG A 106 -14.65 -12.24 6.89
CA ARG A 106 -14.81 -13.60 7.43
C ARG A 106 -14.10 -14.69 6.62
N LEU A 107 -13.35 -14.31 5.58
CA LEU A 107 -12.66 -15.27 4.72
C LEU A 107 -11.53 -15.98 5.45
N SER A 108 -11.39 -17.27 5.17
CA SER A 108 -10.21 -18.05 5.55
C SER A 108 -8.95 -17.52 4.87
N ALA A 109 -7.77 -17.93 5.33
CA ALA A 109 -6.51 -17.53 4.68
C ALA A 109 -6.43 -18.09 3.25
N GLU A 110 -6.96 -19.29 3.02
CA GLU A 110 -7.05 -19.97 1.74
C GLU A 110 -7.99 -19.23 0.78
N ASP A 111 -9.18 -18.83 1.25
CA ASP A 111 -10.12 -18.06 0.43
C ASP A 111 -9.59 -16.67 0.12
N ALA A 112 -8.96 -16.00 1.09
CA ALA A 112 -8.31 -14.71 0.87
C ALA A 112 -7.16 -14.81 -0.14
N TYR A 113 -6.39 -15.91 -0.12
CA TYR A 113 -5.35 -16.19 -1.10
C TYR A 113 -5.92 -16.37 -2.51
N MET A 114 -6.99 -17.17 -2.63
CA MET A 114 -7.71 -17.34 -3.89
C MET A 114 -8.30 -16.02 -4.40
N LEU A 115 -8.91 -15.22 -3.51
CA LEU A 115 -9.45 -13.91 -3.85
C LEU A 115 -8.37 -12.99 -4.41
N CYS A 116 -7.21 -12.90 -3.77
CA CYS A 116 -6.08 -12.13 -4.28
C CYS A 116 -5.67 -12.58 -5.69
N SER A 117 -5.73 -13.87 -5.99
CA SER A 117 -5.43 -14.38 -7.33
C SER A 117 -6.51 -14.07 -8.38
N LEU A 118 -7.78 -13.92 -7.96
CA LEU A 118 -8.90 -13.71 -8.88
C LEU A 118 -9.12 -12.23 -9.22
N VAL A 119 -8.88 -11.34 -8.26
CA VAL A 119 -9.21 -9.91 -8.40
C VAL A 119 -8.06 -8.96 -8.03
N GLY A 120 -6.91 -9.48 -7.62
CA GLY A 120 -5.76 -8.69 -7.23
C GLY A 120 -4.81 -8.43 -8.39
N ASP A 121 -4.57 -7.16 -8.69
CA ASP A 121 -3.59 -6.75 -9.70
C ASP A 121 -2.31 -6.24 -9.04
N PHE A 122 -1.15 -6.78 -9.41
CA PHE A 122 0.11 -6.20 -9.00
C PHE A 122 0.48 -4.97 -9.83
N LYS A 123 0.92 -3.91 -9.16
CA LYS A 123 1.50 -2.71 -9.76
C LYS A 123 2.86 -2.43 -9.14
N ILE A 124 3.82 -2.06 -9.99
CA ILE A 124 5.18 -1.74 -9.56
C ILE A 124 5.17 -0.30 -9.05
N GLY A 125 5.66 -0.08 -7.83
CA GLY A 125 5.94 1.27 -7.34
C GLY A 125 7.32 1.72 -7.79
N THR A 126 8.35 1.17 -7.16
CA THR A 126 9.75 1.59 -7.34
C THR A 126 10.60 0.41 -7.82
N SER A 127 11.27 0.54 -8.98
CA SER A 127 12.27 -0.41 -9.48
C SER A 127 13.09 0.13 -10.68
N PRO A 128 14.43 0.02 -10.69
CA PRO A 128 15.27 -0.71 -9.75
C PRO A 128 15.81 0.16 -8.60
N ARG A 129 15.83 -0.40 -7.38
CA ARG A 129 16.42 0.18 -6.16
C ARG A 129 17.01 -0.92 -5.27
N PRO A 130 17.78 -0.60 -4.23
CA PRO A 130 18.18 -1.59 -3.22
C PRO A 130 16.99 -2.29 -2.54
N VAL A 131 15.82 -1.61 -2.49
CA VAL A 131 14.55 -2.16 -2.03
C VAL A 131 13.48 -1.81 -3.06
N MET A 132 12.90 -2.83 -3.68
CA MET A 132 11.77 -2.69 -4.59
C MET A 132 10.47 -2.54 -3.81
N ALA A 133 9.53 -1.79 -4.38
CA ALA A 133 8.17 -1.67 -3.86
C ALA A 133 7.14 -2.12 -4.90
N VAL A 134 6.20 -2.95 -4.47
CA VAL A 134 5.07 -3.42 -5.28
C VAL A 134 3.82 -3.29 -4.44
N ARG A 135 2.69 -2.98 -5.07
CA ARG A 135 1.37 -3.02 -4.43
C ARG A 135 0.47 -4.03 -5.12
N ILE A 136 -0.32 -4.75 -4.34
CA ILE A 136 -1.47 -5.49 -4.86
C ILE A 136 -2.71 -4.61 -4.71
N VAL A 137 -3.41 -4.40 -5.83
CA VAL A 137 -4.59 -3.54 -5.95
C VAL A 137 -5.83 -4.42 -5.91
N LEU A 138 -6.73 -4.16 -4.98
CA LEU A 138 -7.95 -4.93 -4.74
C LEU A 138 -9.19 -4.03 -4.83
N PRO A 139 -10.28 -4.45 -5.50
CA PRO A 139 -11.53 -3.70 -5.52
C PRO A 139 -12.21 -3.68 -4.15
N ARG A 140 -12.49 -2.49 -3.60
CA ARG A 140 -13.12 -2.33 -2.28
C ARG A 140 -14.53 -2.90 -2.22
N ALA A 141 -15.28 -2.84 -3.32
CA ALA A 141 -16.62 -3.41 -3.40
C ALA A 141 -16.62 -4.92 -3.15
N VAL A 142 -15.60 -5.63 -3.65
CA VAL A 142 -15.46 -7.08 -3.45
C VAL A 142 -15.09 -7.39 -1.99
N LEU A 143 -14.15 -6.62 -1.42
CA LEU A 143 -13.77 -6.77 0.00
C LEU A 143 -14.95 -6.48 0.94
N ALA A 144 -15.76 -5.48 0.64
CA ALA A 144 -16.95 -5.13 1.42
C ALA A 144 -18.00 -6.25 1.41
N GLN A 145 -18.23 -6.90 0.25
CA GLN A 145 -19.14 -8.04 0.16
C GLN A 145 -18.64 -9.22 0.99
N ALA A 146 -17.33 -9.49 0.95
CA ALA A 146 -16.69 -10.55 1.74
C ALA A 146 -16.70 -10.27 3.26
N ALA A 147 -16.83 -9.02 3.69
CA ALA A 147 -16.89 -8.65 5.10
C ALA A 147 -18.27 -8.89 5.75
N VAL A 148 -19.33 -8.90 4.95
CA VAL A 148 -20.73 -9.00 5.42
C VAL A 148 -21.22 -10.45 5.46
N GLN A 149 -20.65 -11.34 4.62
CA GLN A 149 -20.88 -12.78 4.65
C GLN A 149 -20.16 -13.42 5.83
#